data_AF-A0A3B4F7A4-F1
#
_entry.id   AF-A0A3B4F7A4-F1
#
_cell.length_a   1.000
_cell.length_b   1.000
_cell.length_c   1.000
_cell.angle_alpha   90.00
_cell.angle_beta   90.00
_cell.angle_gamma   90.00
#
_symmetry.space_group_name_H-M   'P 1'
#
loop_
_entity.id
_entity.type
_entity.pdbx_description
1 polymer ?
#
loop_
_entity_poly.entity_id
_entity_poly.type
_entity_poly.pdbx_seq_one_letter_code
_entity_poly.pdbx_strand_id
1 'polypeptide(L)'
;VQSSLNSLLTTGLVRLSSWLQWGVIYSPGFPGSNYPDSSSCEWYLEGPTGHYLTLSYGNFSLQNTDGCSADYVEIRDLMGFWETWTTDPLDKKKGHLAYYQCSVQTPHFC
;
A
#
# COMPACT_ATOMS: atom_id res chain seq x y z
N VAL A 1 11.22 13.88 -7.98
CA VAL A 1 11.70 13.53 -6.63
C VAL A 1 10.90 12.31 -6.20
N GLN A 2 11.50 11.13 -6.18
CA GLN A 2 10.81 9.85 -5.97
C GLN A 2 10.36 9.71 -4.49
N SER A 3 9.09 9.41 -4.23
CA SER A 3 8.61 9.00 -2.91
C SER A 3 8.75 7.48 -2.77
N SER A 4 9.98 7.00 -2.68
CA SER A 4 10.23 5.61 -2.29
C SER A 4 10.26 5.52 -0.77
N LEU A 5 9.47 4.60 -0.19
CA LEU A 5 9.73 4.17 1.18
C LEU A 5 10.93 3.22 1.18
N ASN A 6 11.80 3.38 2.18
CA ASN A 6 12.94 2.48 2.37
C ASN A 6 12.45 1.07 2.73
N SER A 7 13.10 0.06 2.18
CA SER A 7 12.89 -1.36 2.49
C SER A 7 13.22 -1.76 3.94
N LEU A 8 13.52 -0.80 4.81
CA LEU A 8 13.71 -1.03 6.24
C LEU A 8 12.45 -0.70 7.06
N LEU A 9 11.48 0.02 6.48
CA LEU A 9 10.26 0.39 7.17
C LEU A 9 9.19 -0.68 6.91
N THR A 10 8.73 -1.32 7.97
CA THR A 10 7.56 -2.19 7.92
C THR A 10 6.27 -1.39 7.82
N THR A 11 6.24 -0.13 8.26
CA THR A 11 5.06 0.73 8.10
C THR A 11 5.39 2.11 7.55
N GLY A 12 4.44 2.72 6.82
CA GLY A 12 4.66 4.08 6.28
C GLY A 12 3.49 4.69 5.53
N LEU A 13 3.66 5.96 5.16
CA LEU A 13 2.71 6.74 4.36
C LEU A 13 3.41 7.24 3.08
N VAL A 14 2.87 6.87 1.93
CA VAL A 14 3.29 7.37 0.62
C VAL A 14 2.28 8.41 0.16
N ARG A 15 2.70 9.68 0.09
CA ARG A 15 1.88 10.76 -0.48
C ARG A 15 2.34 11.08 -1.90
N LEU A 16 1.45 10.92 -2.85
CA LEU A 16 1.57 11.43 -4.20
C LEU A 16 0.94 12.84 -4.27
N SER A 17 1.45 13.67 -5.17
CA SER A 17 0.99 15.05 -5.34
C SER A 17 0.92 15.41 -6.82
N SER A 18 0.44 16.62 -7.14
CA SER A 18 0.41 17.11 -8.53
C SER A 18 1.77 17.09 -9.23
N TRP A 19 2.84 17.23 -8.46
CA TRP A 19 4.23 17.25 -8.97
C TRP A 19 4.95 15.91 -8.79
N LEU A 20 4.34 14.96 -8.09
CA LEU A 20 4.87 13.63 -7.84
C LEU A 20 3.76 12.59 -8.03
N GLN A 21 3.68 12.07 -9.24
CA GLN A 21 2.54 11.27 -9.69
C GLN A 21 2.76 9.76 -9.55
N TRP A 22 3.96 9.33 -9.15
CA TRP A 22 4.29 7.92 -8.95
C TRP A 22 5.29 7.73 -7.80
N GLY A 23 5.29 6.52 -7.24
CA GLY A 23 6.22 6.06 -6.22
C GLY A 23 6.45 4.56 -6.36
N VAL A 24 7.43 4.03 -5.63
CA VAL A 24 7.73 2.59 -5.61
C VAL A 24 7.86 2.14 -4.17
N ILE A 25 7.24 1.00 -3.87
CA ILE A 25 7.31 0.34 -2.58
C ILE A 25 8.04 -0.98 -2.79
N TYR A 26 8.94 -1.29 -1.87
CA TYR A 26 9.69 -2.53 -1.86
C TYR A 26 9.34 -3.30 -0.60
N SER A 27 9.28 -4.63 -0.71
CA SER A 27 9.24 -5.48 0.47
C SER A 27 10.53 -5.30 1.29
N PRO A 28 10.49 -5.57 2.60
CA PRO A 28 11.70 -5.57 3.39
C PRO A 28 12.77 -6.49 2.82
N GLY A 29 14.03 -6.06 2.82
CA GLY A 29 15.15 -6.83 2.26
C GLY A 29 15.33 -6.74 0.75
N PHE A 30 14.31 -6.35 -0.03
CA PHE A 30 14.45 -6.23 -1.48
C PHE A 30 15.40 -5.08 -1.89
N PRO A 31 16.24 -5.24 -2.93
CA PRO A 31 16.46 -6.45 -3.74
C PRO A 31 17.53 -7.39 -3.16
N GLY A 32 18.14 -7.06 -2.02
CA GLY A 32 19.33 -7.73 -1.48
C GLY A 32 19.07 -9.08 -0.83
N SER A 33 17.87 -9.32 -0.31
CA SER A 33 17.46 -10.56 0.34
C SER A 33 15.95 -10.79 0.21
N ASN A 34 15.51 -11.98 0.62
CA ASN A 34 14.09 -12.26 0.85
C ASN A 34 13.55 -11.39 2.00
N TYR A 35 12.21 -11.25 2.04
CA TYR A 35 11.53 -10.67 3.19
C TYR A 35 11.74 -11.55 4.44
N PRO A 36 11.83 -10.97 5.64
CA PRO A 36 11.95 -11.76 6.87
C PRO A 36 10.70 -12.60 7.14
N ASP A 37 10.89 -13.77 7.74
CA ASP A 37 9.77 -14.59 8.21
C ASP A 37 8.92 -13.84 9.23
N SER A 38 7.61 -14.13 9.25
CA SER A 38 6.65 -13.47 10.16
C SER A 38 6.62 -11.93 10.04
N SER A 39 6.95 -11.39 8.87
CA SER A 39 6.86 -9.95 8.63
C SER A 39 5.41 -9.49 8.55
N SER A 40 5.11 -8.35 9.18
CA SER A 40 3.87 -7.62 8.99
C SER A 40 4.21 -6.20 8.56
N CYS A 41 3.75 -5.82 7.37
CA CYS A 41 3.97 -4.50 6.80
C CYS A 41 2.65 -3.79 6.51
N GLU A 42 2.64 -2.46 6.62
CA GLU A 42 1.46 -1.64 6.39
C GLU A 42 1.82 -0.29 5.76
N TRP A 43 1.32 -0.02 4.56
CA TRP A 43 1.52 1.25 3.88
C TRP A 43 0.21 1.91 3.48
N TYR A 44 0.07 3.18 3.84
CA TYR A 44 -1.01 4.04 3.39
C TYR A 44 -0.54 4.81 2.15
N LEU A 45 -1.35 4.81 1.11
CA LEU A 45 -1.07 5.47 -0.15
C LEU A 45 -2.09 6.56 -0.37
N GLU A 46 -1.64 7.81 -0.46
CA GLU A 46 -2.51 8.97 -0.65
C GLU A 46 -2.25 9.58 -2.03
N GLY A 47 -3.25 9.52 -2.91
CA GLY A 47 -3.21 10.16 -4.22
C GLY A 47 -3.60 11.64 -4.18
N PRO A 48 -3.27 12.45 -5.21
CA PRO A 48 -3.85 13.77 -5.35
C PRO A 48 -5.37 13.70 -5.51
N THR A 49 -6.10 14.68 -4.97
CA THR A 49 -7.56 14.78 -5.09
C THR A 49 -8.02 14.68 -6.54
N GLY A 50 -9.11 13.94 -6.78
CA GLY A 50 -9.71 13.77 -8.11
C GLY A 50 -8.96 12.79 -9.03
N HIS A 51 -7.96 12.07 -8.52
CA HIS A 51 -7.22 11.05 -9.26
C HIS A 51 -7.33 9.70 -8.57
N TYR A 52 -7.23 8.62 -9.34
CA TYR A 52 -7.17 7.25 -8.84
C TYR A 52 -5.73 6.77 -8.75
N LEU A 53 -5.44 5.95 -7.75
CA LEU A 53 -4.16 5.25 -7.66
C LEU A 53 -4.19 4.03 -8.58
N THR A 54 -3.14 3.86 -9.38
CA THR A 54 -2.91 2.63 -10.15
C THR A 54 -1.74 1.90 -9.51
N LEU A 55 -1.93 0.62 -9.18
CA LEU A 55 -0.91 -0.24 -8.59
C LEU A 55 -0.43 -1.23 -9.65
N SER A 56 0.88 -1.38 -9.77
CA SER A 56 1.52 -2.32 -10.69
C SER A 56 2.67 -3.03 -10.02
N TYR A 57 2.77 -4.33 -10.23
CA TYR A 57 3.83 -5.16 -9.67
C TYR A 57 4.95 -5.38 -10.67
N GLY A 58 6.17 -4.97 -10.33
CA GLY A 58 7.36 -5.24 -11.14
C GLY A 58 7.99 -6.60 -10.82
N ASN A 59 8.17 -6.90 -9.53
CA ASN A 59 8.61 -8.19 -9.02
C ASN A 59 7.65 -8.62 -7.91
N PHE A 60 7.07 -9.82 -8.03
CA PHE A 60 6.12 -10.35 -7.07
C PHE A 60 6.39 -11.85 -6.89
N SER A 61 6.84 -12.21 -5.70
CA SER A 61 7.17 -13.58 -5.33
C SER A 61 6.85 -13.77 -3.85
N LEU A 62 5.94 -14.69 -3.55
CA LEU A 62 5.51 -15.06 -2.21
C LEU A 62 5.62 -16.57 -2.02
N GLN A 63 5.52 -17.05 -0.77
CA GLN A 63 5.47 -18.48 -0.50
C GLN A 63 4.22 -19.12 -1.10
N ASN A 64 4.42 -20.10 -1.99
CA ASN A 64 3.32 -20.82 -2.63
C ASN A 64 2.67 -21.81 -1.64
N THR A 65 1.43 -21.52 -1.24
CA THR A 65 0.59 -22.36 -0.39
C THR A 65 -0.85 -22.36 -0.89
N ASP A 66 -1.58 -23.44 -0.61
CA ASP A 66 -2.99 -23.55 -1.01
C ASP A 66 -3.81 -22.39 -0.41
N GLY A 67 -4.41 -21.58 -1.28
CA GLY A 67 -5.24 -20.45 -0.88
C GLY A 67 -4.49 -19.34 -0.13
N CYS A 68 -3.17 -19.19 -0.34
CA CYS A 68 -2.37 -18.13 0.30
C CYS A 68 -2.38 -18.20 1.83
N SER A 69 -2.45 -19.42 2.39
CA SER A 69 -2.57 -19.60 3.83
C SER A 69 -1.34 -19.16 4.61
N ALA A 70 -0.16 -19.11 3.96
CA ALA A 70 1.06 -18.59 4.53
C ALA A 70 1.21 -17.09 4.24
N ASP A 71 1.72 -16.73 3.06
CA ASP A 71 2.03 -15.35 2.71
C ASP A 71 1.01 -14.76 1.73
N TYR A 72 0.63 -13.51 1.92
CA TYR A 72 -0.20 -12.77 0.97
C TYR A 72 0.07 -11.26 1.00
N VAL A 73 -0.40 -10.58 -0.04
CA VAL A 73 -0.43 -9.13 -0.11
C VAL A 73 -1.85 -8.68 -0.28
N GLU A 74 -2.31 -7.85 0.64
CA GLU A 74 -3.66 -7.32 0.58
C GLU A 74 -3.66 -5.84 0.20
N ILE A 75 -4.51 -5.52 -0.76
CA ILE A 75 -4.86 -4.14 -1.11
C ILE A 75 -6.29 -3.89 -0.68
N ARG A 76 -6.48 -2.92 0.21
CA ARG A 76 -7.81 -2.42 0.58
C ARG A 76 -7.96 -1.01 0.09
N ASP A 77 -9.04 -0.74 -0.63
CA ASP A 77 -9.46 0.63 -0.86
C ASP A 77 -10.15 1.14 0.41
N LEU A 78 -9.62 2.22 0.99
CA LEU A 78 -10.18 2.85 2.18
C LEU A 78 -11.15 3.99 1.84
N MET A 79 -11.70 4.02 0.62
CA MET A 79 -12.85 4.85 0.27
C MET A 79 -13.91 4.80 1.37
N GLY A 80 -14.07 5.90 2.11
CA GLY A 80 -15.13 6.10 3.09
C GLY A 80 -14.72 6.38 4.54
N PHE A 81 -13.46 6.21 4.96
CA PHE A 81 -13.13 6.48 6.38
C PHE A 81 -13.08 7.99 6.76
N TRP A 82 -13.03 8.89 5.77
CA TRP A 82 -13.11 10.34 6.00
C TRP A 82 -14.45 10.97 5.61
N GLU A 83 -15.38 10.21 5.03
CA GLU A 83 -16.68 10.74 4.60
C GLU A 83 -17.67 10.89 5.77
N THR A 84 -17.41 10.32 6.94
CA THR A 84 -18.37 10.29 8.06
C THR A 84 -18.15 11.33 9.17
N TRP A 85 -17.21 12.27 9.04
CA TRP A 85 -17.00 13.33 10.05
C TRP A 85 -17.00 14.77 9.52
N THR A 86 -17.30 15.00 8.24
CA THR A 86 -17.35 16.37 7.71
C THR A 86 -18.71 16.63 7.07
N THR A 87 -19.59 17.31 7.78
CA THR A 87 -20.86 17.83 7.22
C THR A 87 -20.63 19.03 6.30
N ASP A 88 -19.39 19.34 5.91
CA ASP A 88 -19.02 20.46 5.05
C ASP A 88 -18.97 20.03 3.57
N PRO A 89 -19.87 20.55 2.71
CA PRO A 89 -19.87 20.29 1.27
C PRO A 89 -18.58 20.73 0.54
N LEU A 90 -17.71 21.52 1.18
CA LEU A 90 -16.44 22.03 0.64
C LEU A 90 -15.22 21.17 0.99
N ASP A 91 -15.30 20.22 1.94
CA ASP A 91 -14.20 19.31 2.31
C ASP A 91 -14.15 18.03 1.42
N LYS A 92 -14.55 18.17 0.15
CA LYS A 92 -14.41 17.12 -0.88
C LYS A 92 -12.96 16.93 -1.35
N LYS A 93 -11.98 17.34 -0.55
CA LYS A 93 -10.58 17.54 -0.99
C LYS A 93 -9.57 16.54 -0.43
N LYS A 94 -10.00 15.40 0.09
CA LYS A 94 -9.04 14.37 0.52
C LYS A 94 -8.85 13.33 -0.59
N GLY A 95 -7.59 13.01 -0.87
CA GLY A 95 -7.19 12.06 -1.90
C GLY A 95 -7.74 10.66 -1.67
N HIS A 96 -7.75 9.84 -2.71
CA HIS A 96 -8.02 8.41 -2.56
C HIS A 96 -6.91 7.80 -1.71
N LEU A 97 -7.32 7.09 -0.65
CA LEU A 97 -6.41 6.37 0.24
C LEU A 97 -6.51 4.88 -0.05
N ALA A 98 -5.42 4.29 -0.52
CA ALA A 98 -5.27 2.85 -0.57
C ALA A 98 -4.42 2.37 0.60
N TYR A 99 -4.75 1.20 1.10
CA TYR A 99 -4.05 0.51 2.15
C TYR A 99 -3.39 -0.74 1.57
N TYR A 100 -2.11 -0.89 1.85
CA TYR A 100 -1.32 -2.03 1.44
C TYR A 100 -0.83 -2.74 2.70
N GLN A 101 -1.24 -3.98 2.90
CA GLN A 101 -0.71 -4.83 3.96
C GLN A 101 0.04 -6.01 3.37
N CYS A 102 1.31 -6.15 3.76
CA CYS A 102 2.01 -7.41 3.65
C CYS A 102 1.70 -8.14 4.98
N SER A 103 0.97 -9.25 4.95
CA SER A 103 0.79 -10.05 6.17
C SER A 103 0.80 -11.53 5.85
N VAL A 104 1.26 -12.28 6.85
CA VAL A 104 1.50 -13.73 6.78
C VAL A 104 0.38 -14.49 7.52
N GLN A 105 -0.87 -13.99 7.49
CA GLN A 105 -2.07 -14.73 7.95
C GLN A 105 -3.47 -14.24 7.45
N THR A 106 -4.14 -15.08 6.63
CA THR A 106 -5.54 -15.06 6.11
C THR A 106 -5.87 -14.20 4.86
N PRO A 107 -6.75 -14.66 3.95
CA PRO A 107 -6.43 -14.73 2.52
C PRO A 107 -6.91 -13.50 1.74
N HIS A 108 -6.00 -12.80 1.05
CA HIS A 108 -6.31 -12.05 -0.16
C HIS A 108 -5.05 -11.88 -1.04
N PHE A 109 -5.20 -12.14 -2.35
CA PHE A 109 -4.19 -12.10 -3.42
C PHE A 109 -2.86 -12.84 -3.16
N CYS A 110 -2.79 -14.06 -3.71
CA CYS A 110 -1.62 -14.54 -4.45
C CYS A 110 -1.95 -14.43 -5.94
#